data_AF-A0A1G7CHM1-F1
#
_entry.id   AF-A0A1G7CHM1-F1
#
_cell.length_a   1.000
_cell.length_b   1.000
_cell.length_c   1.000
_cell.angle_alpha   90.00
_cell.angle_beta   90.00
_cell.angle_gamma   90.00
#
_symmetry.space_group_name_H-M   'P 1'
#
loop_
_entity.id
_entity.type
_entity.pdbx_description
1 polymer ?
#
loop_
_entity_poly.entity_id
_entity_poly.type
_entity_poly.pdbx_seq_one_letter_code
_entity_poly.pdbx_strand_id
1 'polypeptide(L)'
;MKKRLICLLVNLISLASYAQYVEINTINCKISDTEQKKIEKLIAYERMFCNEIFETRENITAPVKINLYGKNKGYRLEQKKYNAPASSDGFYIDNINQAFVYKNRDFIAITLHEASHSIFQFNFKQSPRWLNEGLAEFFETLDFDSEGNLYAAPQDFRIKSIKAGIDLKDAERLKKFFGIYNGSFYGHEVQDNYNTAYSVIYFFIKGKRTENLKQIIRLTNQGYDTEKAITQVFGSFESFEQSYKLFYNYHH
;
A
#
# COMPACT_ATOMS: atom_id res chain seq x y z
N MET A 1 27.21 -23.43 -42.84
CA MET A 1 26.76 -23.52 -41.43
C MET A 1 25.78 -22.39 -41.15
N LYS A 2 24.51 -22.72 -40.89
CA LYS A 2 23.40 -21.77 -40.73
C LYS A 2 23.45 -21.10 -39.35
N LYS A 3 23.60 -19.78 -39.28
CA LYS A 3 23.35 -18.99 -38.06
C LYS A 3 21.84 -18.86 -37.87
N ARG A 4 21.31 -19.42 -36.78
CA ARG A 4 19.92 -19.20 -36.34
C ARG A 4 19.88 -17.91 -35.53
N LEU A 5 19.18 -16.91 -36.07
CA LEU A 5 18.73 -15.73 -35.35
C LEU A 5 17.59 -16.18 -34.41
N ILE A 6 17.81 -16.16 -33.11
CA ILE A 6 16.74 -16.37 -32.13
C ILE A 6 16.12 -15.00 -31.87
N CYS A 7 14.98 -14.73 -32.50
CA CYS A 7 14.13 -13.60 -32.14
C CYS A 7 13.52 -13.87 -30.76
N LEU A 8 13.97 -13.12 -29.75
CA LEU A 8 13.27 -12.94 -28.49
C LEU A 8 12.04 -12.06 -28.73
N LEU A 9 10.95 -12.67 -29.21
CA LEU A 9 9.60 -12.11 -29.14
C LEU A 9 8.99 -12.56 -27.82
N VAL A 10 9.36 -11.89 -26.73
CA VAL A 10 8.75 -12.09 -25.42
C VAL A 10 7.78 -10.94 -25.16
N ASN A 11 6.49 -11.27 -25.23
CA ASN A 11 5.37 -10.63 -24.53
C ASN A 11 5.11 -9.13 -24.74
N LEU A 12 4.53 -8.78 -25.89
CA LEU A 12 3.75 -7.53 -26.06
C LEU A 12 2.23 -7.76 -26.03
N ILE A 13 1.76 -9.01 -25.90
CA ILE A 13 0.33 -9.37 -26.06
C ILE A 13 -0.44 -9.42 -24.73
N SER A 14 0.22 -9.43 -23.56
CA SER A 14 -0.50 -9.54 -22.28
C SER A 14 -1.05 -8.21 -21.74
N LEU A 15 -0.60 -7.05 -22.22
CA LEU A 15 -1.02 -5.76 -21.64
C LEU A 15 -2.47 -5.37 -21.98
N ALA A 16 -3.04 -5.89 -23.06
CA ALA A 16 -4.40 -5.54 -23.50
C ALA A 16 -5.52 -6.17 -22.63
N SER A 17 -5.20 -7.20 -21.84
CA SER A 17 -6.17 -7.93 -21.01
C SER A 17 -6.34 -7.36 -19.59
N TYR A 18 -5.50 -6.41 -19.17
CA TYR A 18 -5.56 -5.83 -17.82
C TYR A 18 -6.60 -4.73 -17.67
N ALA A 19 -7.00 -4.09 -18.78
CA ALA A 19 -8.00 -3.02 -18.80
C ALA A 19 -9.39 -3.47 -18.28
N GLN A 20 -9.63 -4.78 -18.14
CA GLN A 20 -10.92 -5.30 -17.72
C GLN A 20 -11.11 -5.39 -16.20
N TYR A 21 -10.05 -5.19 -15.40
CA TYR A 21 -10.09 -5.39 -13.94
C TYR A 21 -9.87 -4.12 -13.11
N VAL A 22 -9.68 -2.97 -13.76
CA VAL A 22 -9.67 -1.65 -13.13
C VAL A 22 -10.80 -0.85 -13.76
N GLU A 23 -11.85 -0.59 -13.01
CA GLU A 23 -13.01 0.18 -13.46
C GLU A 23 -12.97 1.56 -12.81
N ILE A 24 -12.73 2.61 -13.62
CA ILE A 24 -12.77 4.01 -13.15
C ILE A 24 -14.06 4.66 -13.67
N ASN A 25 -15.08 4.71 -12.80
CA ASN A 25 -16.31 5.43 -13.06
C ASN A 25 -16.10 6.93 -12.79
N THR A 26 -16.25 7.77 -13.81
CA THR A 26 -16.06 9.23 -13.69
C THR A 26 -17.41 9.94 -13.49
N ILE A 27 -17.53 10.69 -12.39
CA ILE A 27 -18.74 11.42 -12.02
C ILE A 27 -18.46 12.92 -12.05
N ASN A 28 -18.98 13.62 -13.06
CA ASN A 28 -18.79 15.06 -13.24
C ASN A 28 -17.31 15.50 -13.38
N CYS A 29 -16.45 14.61 -13.88
CA CYS A 29 -15.07 14.90 -14.27
C CYS A 29 -14.69 14.14 -15.54
N LYS A 30 -13.50 14.41 -16.04
CA LYS A 30 -12.82 13.61 -17.05
C LYS A 30 -11.43 13.26 -16.53
N ILE A 31 -10.91 12.11 -16.94
CA ILE A 31 -9.50 11.76 -16.86
C ILE A 31 -8.96 11.65 -18.29
N SER A 32 -7.72 12.04 -18.49
CA SER A 32 -7.01 11.81 -19.74
C SER A 32 -6.60 10.34 -19.87
N ASP A 33 -6.41 9.88 -21.10
CA ASP A 33 -5.89 8.53 -21.37
C ASP A 33 -4.52 8.29 -20.70
N THR A 34 -3.71 9.35 -20.57
CA THR A 34 -2.41 9.29 -19.89
C THR A 34 -2.58 9.07 -18.39
N GLU A 35 -3.49 9.80 -17.73
CA GLU A 35 -3.81 9.59 -16.31
C GLU A 35 -4.35 8.17 -16.08
N GLN A 36 -5.27 7.70 -16.93
CA GLN A 36 -5.84 6.36 -16.81
C GLN A 36 -4.77 5.27 -16.96
N LYS A 37 -3.96 5.32 -18.02
CA LYS A 37 -2.86 4.36 -18.24
C LYS A 37 -1.85 4.37 -17.10
N LYS A 38 -1.56 5.54 -16.54
CA LYS A 38 -0.67 5.67 -15.37
C LYS A 38 -1.25 4.93 -14.17
N ILE A 39 -2.52 5.16 -13.83
CA ILE A 39 -3.22 4.46 -12.74
C ILE A 39 -3.20 2.95 -12.96
N GLU A 40 -3.61 2.48 -14.13
CA GLU A 40 -3.65 1.05 -14.47
C GLU A 40 -2.27 0.39 -14.35
N LYS A 41 -1.21 1.06 -14.83
CA LYS A 41 0.16 0.55 -14.76
C LYS A 41 0.67 0.48 -13.32
N LEU A 42 0.39 1.49 -12.49
CA LEU A 42 0.79 1.51 -11.08
C LEU A 42 0.04 0.45 -10.27
N ILE A 43 -1.27 0.28 -10.49
CA ILE A 43 -2.07 -0.82 -9.90
C ILE A 43 -1.53 -2.20 -10.33
N ALA A 44 -1.06 -2.34 -11.57
CA ALA A 44 -0.46 -3.60 -12.01
C ALA A 44 0.82 -3.94 -11.22
N TYR A 45 1.66 -2.95 -10.89
CA TYR A 45 2.83 -3.17 -10.03
C TYR A 45 2.45 -3.57 -8.61
N GLU A 46 1.42 -2.94 -8.05
CA GLU A 46 0.89 -3.32 -6.75
C GLU A 46 0.37 -4.76 -6.73
N ARG A 47 -0.36 -5.19 -7.77
CA ARG A 47 -0.80 -6.58 -7.92
C ARG A 47 0.38 -7.55 -8.02
N MET A 48 1.44 -7.18 -8.74
CA MET A 48 2.65 -7.99 -8.84
C MET A 48 3.34 -8.12 -7.48
N PHE A 49 3.43 -7.03 -6.73
CA PHE A 49 3.95 -7.08 -5.36
C PHE A 49 3.09 -7.97 -4.46
N CYS A 50 1.76 -7.82 -4.50
CA CYS A 50 0.84 -8.65 -3.73
C CYS A 50 0.98 -10.15 -4.07
N ASN A 51 1.13 -10.50 -5.36
CA ASN A 51 1.43 -11.87 -5.76
C ASN A 51 2.73 -12.41 -5.15
N GLU A 52 3.77 -11.58 -5.08
CA GLU A 52 5.05 -11.95 -4.45
C GLU A 52 4.88 -12.19 -2.94
N ILE A 53 4.30 -11.23 -2.21
CA ILE A 53 4.19 -11.31 -0.74
C ILE A 53 3.18 -12.36 -0.25
N PHE A 54 2.16 -12.69 -1.05
CA PHE A 54 1.17 -13.72 -0.72
C PHE A 54 1.43 -15.06 -1.40
N GLU A 55 2.50 -15.18 -2.19
CA GLU A 55 2.83 -16.39 -2.94
C GLU A 55 1.68 -16.92 -3.82
N THR A 56 0.95 -16.00 -4.46
CA THR A 56 -0.23 -16.28 -5.29
C THR A 56 -0.08 -15.68 -6.69
N ARG A 57 -1.02 -16.00 -7.59
CA ARG A 57 -1.17 -15.35 -8.91
C ARG A 57 -2.54 -14.68 -9.07
N GLU A 58 -3.40 -14.81 -8.08
CA GLU A 58 -4.82 -14.41 -8.16
C GLU A 58 -5.01 -12.90 -8.19
N ASN A 59 -4.00 -12.11 -7.77
CA ASN A 59 -4.11 -10.65 -7.74
C ASN A 59 -4.15 -10.01 -9.12
N ILE A 60 -3.71 -10.71 -10.16
CA ILE A 60 -3.79 -10.21 -11.54
C ILE A 60 -5.23 -9.85 -11.93
N THR A 61 -6.21 -10.58 -11.38
CA THR A 61 -7.64 -10.43 -11.66
C THR A 61 -8.43 -9.81 -10.51
N ALA A 62 -7.78 -9.37 -9.42
CA ALA A 62 -8.45 -8.75 -8.29
C ALA A 62 -9.19 -7.48 -8.75
N PRO A 63 -10.53 -7.43 -8.70
CA PRO A 63 -11.29 -6.32 -9.24
C PRO A 63 -11.08 -5.05 -8.41
N VAL A 64 -10.70 -3.96 -9.08
CA VAL A 64 -10.58 -2.63 -8.47
C VAL A 64 -11.63 -1.73 -9.10
N LYS A 65 -12.51 -1.17 -8.28
CA LYS A 65 -13.58 -0.25 -8.73
C LYS A 65 -13.43 1.10 -8.05
N ILE A 66 -13.25 2.14 -8.83
CA ILE A 66 -13.01 3.52 -8.38
C ILE A 66 -14.15 4.41 -8.88
N ASN A 67 -14.85 5.06 -7.96
CA ASN A 67 -15.81 6.12 -8.26
C ASN A 67 -15.12 7.48 -8.08
N LEU A 68 -14.73 8.12 -9.19
CA LEU A 68 -13.99 9.38 -9.18
C LEU A 68 -14.94 10.57 -9.36
N TYR A 69 -15.00 11.44 -8.36
CA TYR A 69 -15.91 12.58 -8.32
C TYR A 69 -15.20 13.89 -8.66
N GLY A 70 -15.67 14.60 -9.68
CA GLY A 70 -15.19 15.94 -10.04
C GLY A 70 -15.76 17.07 -9.18
N LYS A 71 -16.84 16.82 -8.44
CA LYS A 71 -17.50 17.82 -7.60
C LYS A 71 -17.50 17.38 -6.15
N ASN A 72 -16.93 18.22 -5.27
CA ASN A 72 -16.83 17.93 -3.85
C ASN A 72 -18.19 17.59 -3.23
N LYS A 73 -19.26 18.32 -3.59
CA LYS A 73 -20.62 18.04 -3.10
C LYS A 73 -21.07 16.59 -3.35
N GLY A 74 -20.81 16.03 -4.53
CA GLY A 74 -21.19 14.65 -4.85
C GLY A 74 -20.39 13.64 -4.04
N TYR A 75 -19.09 13.85 -3.93
CA TYR A 75 -18.21 13.02 -3.11
C TYR A 75 -18.62 13.03 -1.62
N ARG A 76 -18.87 14.22 -1.04
CA ARG A 76 -19.28 14.37 0.36
C ARG A 76 -20.62 13.68 0.67
N LEU A 77 -21.52 13.53 -0.33
CA LEU A 77 -22.76 12.77 -0.17
C LEU A 77 -22.48 11.28 0.03
N GLU A 78 -21.61 10.67 -0.77
CA GLU A 78 -21.22 9.27 -0.59
C GLU A 78 -20.43 9.08 0.72
N GLN A 79 -19.53 10.01 1.03
CA GLN A 79 -18.78 9.98 2.29
C GLN A 79 -19.70 9.94 3.51
N LYS A 80 -20.75 10.77 3.51
CA LYS A 80 -21.77 10.76 4.56
C LYS A 80 -22.60 9.47 4.55
N LYS A 81 -22.98 8.98 3.37
CA LYS A 81 -23.77 7.74 3.21
C LYS A 81 -23.06 6.52 3.80
N TYR A 82 -21.74 6.44 3.68
CA TYR A 82 -20.95 5.33 4.21
C TYR A 82 -20.27 5.62 5.55
N ASN A 83 -20.55 6.77 6.20
CA ASN A 83 -19.92 7.20 7.44
C ASN A 83 -18.38 7.22 7.38
N ALA A 84 -17.81 7.55 6.22
CA ALA A 84 -16.37 7.68 6.06
C ALA A 84 -15.82 8.97 6.72
N PRO A 85 -14.56 9.00 7.20
CA PRO A 85 -13.99 10.15 7.89
C PRO A 85 -14.04 11.42 7.06
N ALA A 86 -14.65 12.50 7.58
CA ALA A 86 -14.96 13.73 6.84
C ALA A 86 -13.73 14.45 6.23
N SER A 87 -12.55 14.28 6.82
CA SER A 87 -11.30 14.88 6.33
C SER A 87 -10.69 14.15 5.13
N SER A 88 -11.18 12.95 4.80
CA SER A 88 -10.59 12.16 3.72
C SER A 88 -11.03 12.65 2.34
N ASP A 89 -10.13 12.60 1.38
CA ASP A 89 -10.38 12.83 -0.04
C ASP A 89 -10.46 11.52 -0.85
N GLY A 90 -10.28 10.38 -0.18
CA GLY A 90 -10.60 9.04 -0.66
C GLY A 90 -11.21 8.18 0.45
N PHE A 91 -11.98 7.17 0.11
CA PHE A 91 -12.27 6.09 1.05
C PHE A 91 -12.68 4.82 0.31
N TYR A 92 -12.38 3.68 0.93
CA TYR A 92 -12.72 2.36 0.45
C TYR A 92 -13.79 1.70 1.32
N ILE A 93 -14.71 0.99 0.68
CA ILE A 93 -15.79 0.25 1.34
C ILE A 93 -15.70 -1.25 1.00
N ASP A 94 -15.25 -2.03 1.99
CA ASP A 94 -15.03 -3.48 1.90
C ASP A 94 -16.27 -4.25 1.40
N ASN A 95 -17.46 -3.92 1.93
CA ASN A 95 -18.68 -4.71 1.69
C ASN A 95 -19.20 -4.67 0.24
N ILE A 96 -18.85 -3.64 -0.51
CA ILE A 96 -19.20 -3.48 -1.92
C ILE A 96 -17.97 -3.53 -2.83
N ASN A 97 -16.77 -3.63 -2.26
CA ASN A 97 -15.48 -3.56 -2.95
C ASN A 97 -15.38 -2.36 -3.89
N GLN A 98 -15.61 -1.16 -3.36
CA GLN A 98 -15.53 0.08 -4.13
C GLN A 98 -14.79 1.16 -3.36
N ALA A 99 -13.95 1.89 -4.09
CA ALA A 99 -13.34 3.13 -3.65
C ALA A 99 -14.13 4.33 -4.16
N PHE A 100 -14.07 5.42 -3.41
CA PHE A 100 -14.67 6.70 -3.72
C PHE A 100 -13.57 7.76 -3.57
N VAL A 101 -13.29 8.51 -4.64
CA VAL A 101 -12.16 9.45 -4.67
C VAL A 101 -12.64 10.81 -5.15
N TYR A 102 -12.21 11.87 -4.50
CA TYR A 102 -12.39 13.23 -4.98
C TYR A 102 -11.25 13.63 -5.93
N LYS A 103 -11.57 14.12 -7.14
CA LYS A 103 -10.57 14.53 -8.14
C LYS A 103 -9.91 15.87 -7.78
N ASN A 104 -9.08 15.87 -6.74
CA ASN A 104 -8.16 16.95 -6.40
C ASN A 104 -6.83 16.79 -7.18
N ARG A 105 -5.78 17.53 -6.80
CA ARG A 105 -4.46 17.47 -7.44
C ARG A 105 -3.72 16.14 -7.21
N ASP A 106 -4.00 15.46 -6.10
CA ASP A 106 -3.31 14.26 -5.63
C ASP A 106 -4.14 12.98 -5.88
N PHE A 107 -5.20 13.07 -6.69
CA PHE A 107 -6.19 12.00 -6.86
C PHE A 107 -5.60 10.67 -7.35
N ILE A 108 -4.47 10.68 -8.08
CA ILE A 108 -3.79 9.46 -8.50
C ILE A 108 -3.23 8.73 -7.28
N ALA A 109 -2.49 9.42 -6.42
CA ALA A 109 -1.94 8.85 -5.19
C ALA A 109 -3.07 8.28 -4.30
N ILE A 110 -4.14 9.06 -4.12
CA ILE A 110 -5.33 8.63 -3.38
C ILE A 110 -5.97 7.40 -4.04
N THR A 111 -6.07 7.37 -5.37
CA THR A 111 -6.62 6.21 -6.09
C THR A 111 -5.79 4.95 -5.85
N LEU A 112 -4.46 5.07 -5.79
CA LEU A 112 -3.58 3.94 -5.48
C LEU A 112 -3.80 3.47 -4.04
N HIS A 113 -3.83 4.39 -3.08
CA HIS A 113 -4.13 4.08 -1.67
C HIS A 113 -5.43 3.25 -1.53
N GLU A 114 -6.52 3.72 -2.12
CA GLU A 114 -7.81 3.02 -2.01
C GLU A 114 -7.86 1.72 -2.83
N ALA A 115 -7.10 1.65 -3.94
CA ALA A 115 -6.93 0.41 -4.70
C ALA A 115 -6.18 -0.64 -3.87
N SER A 116 -5.24 -0.22 -3.02
CA SER A 116 -4.52 -1.12 -2.12
C SER A 116 -5.44 -1.89 -1.21
N HIS A 117 -6.37 -1.20 -0.55
CA HIS A 117 -7.36 -1.87 0.29
C HIS A 117 -8.16 -2.91 -0.49
N SER A 118 -8.59 -2.55 -1.71
CA SER A 118 -9.32 -3.45 -2.61
C SER A 118 -8.55 -4.71 -2.96
N ILE A 119 -7.28 -4.60 -3.35
CA ILE A 119 -6.44 -5.75 -3.71
C ILE A 119 -6.13 -6.58 -2.46
N PHE A 120 -5.79 -5.91 -1.36
CA PHE A 120 -5.33 -6.57 -0.15
C PHE A 120 -6.42 -7.44 0.50
N GLN A 121 -7.67 -6.97 0.51
CA GLN A 121 -8.77 -7.72 1.10
C GLN A 121 -9.08 -9.05 0.38
N PHE A 122 -8.70 -9.21 -0.90
CA PHE A 122 -8.81 -10.49 -1.60
C PHE A 122 -7.83 -11.54 -1.08
N ASN A 123 -6.69 -11.11 -0.53
CA ASN A 123 -5.65 -12.00 -0.03
C ASN A 123 -5.80 -12.25 1.48
N PHE A 124 -6.10 -11.19 2.24
CA PHE A 124 -6.06 -11.24 3.69
C PHE A 124 -7.17 -10.38 4.31
N LYS A 125 -8.41 -10.89 4.24
CA LYS A 125 -9.62 -10.18 4.70
C LYS A 125 -9.58 -9.67 6.15
N GLN A 126 -8.86 -10.36 7.03
CA GLN A 126 -8.69 -9.97 8.44
C GLN A 126 -7.26 -9.50 8.74
N SER A 127 -6.60 -8.85 7.78
CA SER A 127 -5.25 -8.35 7.95
C SER A 127 -5.12 -7.37 9.13
N PRO A 128 -3.99 -7.37 9.85
CA PRO A 128 -3.67 -6.30 10.79
C PRO A 128 -3.72 -4.92 10.12
N ARG A 129 -4.28 -3.92 10.80
CA ARG A 129 -4.43 -2.55 10.23
C ARG A 129 -3.10 -1.93 9.82
N TRP A 130 -2.04 -2.11 10.62
CA TRP A 130 -0.71 -1.59 10.28
C TRP A 130 -0.21 -2.05 8.91
N LEU A 131 -0.56 -3.28 8.52
CA LEU A 131 -0.09 -3.88 7.28
C LEU A 131 -0.90 -3.35 6.10
N ASN A 132 -2.22 -3.31 6.22
CA ASN A 132 -3.12 -2.81 5.17
C ASN A 132 -2.88 -1.31 4.90
N GLU A 133 -2.93 -0.48 5.95
CA GLU A 133 -2.70 0.97 5.83
C GLU A 133 -1.24 1.27 5.45
N GLY A 134 -0.26 0.55 6.03
CA GLY A 134 1.15 0.78 5.72
C GLY A 134 1.51 0.46 4.27
N LEU A 135 0.89 -0.57 3.67
CA LEU A 135 1.05 -0.87 2.24
C LEU A 135 0.36 0.18 1.38
N ALA A 136 -0.87 0.60 1.73
CA ALA A 136 -1.58 1.65 1.01
C ALA A 136 -0.78 2.97 0.98
N GLU A 137 -0.25 3.38 2.13
CA GLU A 137 0.65 4.52 2.28
C GLU A 137 1.98 4.39 1.54
N PHE A 138 2.47 3.16 1.35
CA PHE A 138 3.66 2.93 0.53
C PHE A 138 3.32 3.05 -0.97
N PHE A 139 2.23 2.42 -1.41
CA PHE A 139 1.87 2.36 -2.83
C PHE A 139 1.37 3.69 -3.40
N GLU A 140 0.77 4.55 -2.58
CA GLU A 140 0.39 5.91 -3.01
C GLU A 140 1.59 6.76 -3.44
N THR A 141 2.81 6.38 -3.05
CA THR A 141 4.05 7.07 -3.42
C THR A 141 4.67 6.58 -4.72
N LEU A 142 4.09 5.55 -5.35
CA LEU A 142 4.59 5.02 -6.60
C LEU A 142 4.39 6.00 -7.75
N ASP A 143 5.44 6.21 -8.54
CA ASP A 143 5.38 6.99 -9.78
C ASP A 143 6.46 6.51 -10.77
N PHE A 144 6.45 7.08 -11.98
CA PHE A 144 7.47 6.89 -13.01
C PHE A 144 8.31 8.15 -13.16
N ASP A 145 9.62 7.98 -13.28
CA ASP A 145 10.52 9.08 -13.62
C ASP A 145 10.37 9.48 -15.11
N SER A 146 11.16 10.47 -15.55
CA SER A 146 11.14 10.93 -16.95
C SER A 146 11.59 9.86 -17.95
N GLU A 147 12.28 8.81 -17.51
CA GLU A 147 12.73 7.69 -18.33
C GLU A 147 11.72 6.52 -18.30
N GLY A 148 10.67 6.62 -17.49
CA GLY A 148 9.64 5.61 -17.34
C GLY A 148 9.97 4.52 -16.32
N ASN A 149 11.03 4.68 -15.52
CA ASN A 149 11.38 3.75 -14.44
C ASN A 149 10.46 3.96 -13.25
N LEU A 150 9.96 2.86 -12.67
CA LEU A 150 9.15 2.91 -11.45
C LEU A 150 10.02 3.31 -10.26
N TYR A 151 9.53 4.24 -9.44
CA TYR A 151 10.10 4.58 -8.15
C TYR A 151 9.00 4.76 -7.09
N ALA A 152 9.40 4.72 -5.82
CA ALA A 152 8.58 5.04 -4.67
C ALA A 152 9.23 6.23 -3.94
N ALA A 153 8.55 7.37 -3.89
CA ALA A 153 9.08 8.56 -3.23
C ALA A 153 9.05 8.40 -1.69
N PRO A 154 10.12 8.75 -0.96
CA PRO A 154 10.06 8.78 0.50
C PRO A 154 9.07 9.84 0.98
N GLN A 155 8.17 9.46 1.91
CA GLN A 155 7.35 10.41 2.64
C GLN A 155 8.17 11.07 3.77
N ASP A 156 8.93 12.12 3.45
CA ASP A 156 9.89 12.78 4.34
C ASP A 156 9.32 13.19 5.70
N PHE A 157 8.08 13.69 5.74
CA PHE A 157 7.42 14.08 7.00
C PHE A 157 7.28 12.89 7.95
N ARG A 158 6.85 11.73 7.42
CA ARG A 158 6.69 10.50 8.21
C ARG A 158 8.05 10.01 8.69
N ILE A 159 9.06 9.99 7.81
CA ILE A 159 10.42 9.58 8.16
C ILE A 159 11.03 10.48 9.24
N LYS A 160 10.84 11.80 9.15
CA LYS A 160 11.28 12.75 10.20
C LYS A 160 10.61 12.49 11.54
N SER A 161 9.32 12.18 11.55
CA SER A 161 8.59 11.81 12.78
C SER A 161 9.17 10.55 13.43
N ILE A 162 9.51 9.53 12.63
CA ILE A 162 10.17 8.32 13.13
C ILE A 162 11.54 8.61 13.71
N LYS A 163 12.38 9.36 12.98
CA LYS A 163 13.74 9.71 13.46
C LYS A 163 13.70 10.48 14.77
N ALA A 164 12.78 11.43 14.90
CA ALA A 164 12.57 12.15 16.16
C ALA A 164 12.22 11.20 17.33
N GLY A 165 11.37 10.20 17.09
CA GLY A 165 11.07 9.18 18.11
C GLY A 165 12.28 8.33 18.50
N ILE A 166 13.13 7.97 17.53
CA ILE A 166 14.39 7.24 17.76
C ILE A 166 15.35 8.09 18.59
N ASP A 167 15.52 9.37 18.25
CA ASP A 167 16.41 10.31 18.94
C ASP A 167 15.97 10.54 20.40
N LEU A 168 14.66 10.55 20.65
CA LEU A 168 14.07 10.63 21.99
C LEU A 168 14.17 9.32 22.79
N LYS A 169 14.74 8.26 22.21
CA LYS A 169 14.89 6.93 22.81
C LYS A 169 13.56 6.32 23.28
N ASP A 170 12.49 6.51 22.51
CA ASP A 170 11.21 5.84 22.77
C ASP A 170 11.30 4.35 22.41
N ALA A 171 11.84 3.55 23.33
CA ALA A 171 12.06 2.12 23.16
C ALA A 171 10.76 1.30 23.13
N GLU A 172 9.64 1.86 23.55
CA GLU A 172 8.36 1.13 23.59
C GLU A 172 7.46 1.45 22.40
N ARG A 173 7.85 2.37 21.51
CA ARG A 173 7.02 2.84 20.39
C ARG A 173 6.50 1.68 19.53
N LEU A 174 7.39 0.83 19.03
CA LEU A 174 7.01 -0.27 18.14
C LEU A 174 6.21 -1.35 18.88
N LYS A 175 6.55 -1.62 20.14
CA LYS A 175 5.82 -2.60 20.96
C LYS A 175 4.40 -2.16 21.24
N LYS A 176 4.22 -0.90 21.66
CA LYS A 176 2.90 -0.26 21.80
C LYS A 176 2.14 -0.30 20.49
N PHE A 177 2.77 0.09 19.39
CA PHE A 177 2.17 0.13 18.05
C PHE A 177 1.64 -1.24 17.60
N PHE A 178 2.44 -2.32 17.70
CA PHE A 178 1.98 -3.65 17.31
C PHE A 178 0.99 -4.26 18.31
N GLY A 179 0.95 -3.77 19.54
CA GLY A 179 -0.09 -4.08 20.52
C GLY A 179 -1.43 -3.37 20.28
N ILE A 180 -1.52 -2.44 19.32
CA ILE A 180 -2.77 -1.77 18.96
C ILE A 180 -3.67 -2.76 18.22
N TYR A 181 -4.82 -3.09 18.81
CA TYR A 181 -5.85 -3.87 18.14
C TYR A 181 -6.57 -3.04 17.06
N ASN A 182 -7.16 -3.71 16.06
CA ASN A 182 -7.76 -3.08 14.88
C ASN A 182 -8.73 -1.91 15.17
N GLY A 183 -9.48 -1.94 16.28
CA GLY A 183 -10.40 -0.87 16.66
C GLY A 183 -9.73 0.38 17.24
N SER A 184 -8.50 0.26 17.78
CA SER A 184 -7.74 1.36 18.37
C SER A 184 -6.81 2.08 17.37
N PHE A 185 -6.60 1.52 16.17
CA PHE A 185 -5.71 2.13 15.16
C PHE A 185 -6.18 3.51 14.72
N TYR A 186 -7.49 3.71 14.57
CA TYR A 186 -8.10 5.00 14.22
C TYR A 186 -8.42 5.87 15.45
N GLY A 187 -7.93 5.49 16.63
CA GLY A 187 -8.14 6.20 17.89
C GLY A 187 -7.19 7.39 18.09
N HIS A 188 -6.79 7.61 19.34
CA HIS A 188 -5.77 8.61 19.66
C HIS A 188 -4.47 8.33 18.88
N GLU A 189 -3.79 9.40 18.47
CA GLU A 189 -2.52 9.34 17.73
C GLU A 189 -2.59 8.65 16.37
N VAL A 190 -3.76 8.67 15.71
CA VAL A 190 -3.97 8.08 14.37
C VAL A 190 -2.88 8.46 13.37
N GLN A 191 -2.42 9.72 13.36
CA GLN A 191 -1.35 10.15 12.47
C GLN A 191 -0.02 9.44 12.77
N ASP A 192 0.31 9.21 14.04
CA ASP A 192 1.50 8.46 14.44
C ASP A 192 1.38 6.97 14.06
N ASN A 193 0.17 6.41 14.15
CA ASN A 193 -0.10 5.04 13.69
C ASN A 193 0.15 4.88 12.19
N TYR A 194 -0.36 5.80 11.37
CA TYR A 194 -0.07 5.82 9.93
C TYR A 194 1.42 6.04 9.64
N ASN A 195 2.08 6.96 10.34
CA ASN A 195 3.53 7.19 10.20
C ASN A 195 4.33 5.93 10.50
N THR A 196 3.98 5.24 11.59
CA THR A 196 4.66 4.02 12.02
C THR A 196 4.36 2.86 11.06
N ALA A 197 3.12 2.68 10.62
CA ALA A 197 2.72 1.68 9.62
C ALA A 197 3.51 1.82 8.32
N TYR A 198 3.51 3.02 7.72
CA TYR A 198 4.29 3.35 6.53
C TYR A 198 5.78 3.04 6.75
N SER A 199 6.34 3.47 7.88
CA SER A 199 7.77 3.30 8.15
C SER A 199 8.20 1.83 8.25
N VAL A 200 7.37 0.97 8.83
CA VAL A 200 7.66 -0.46 8.94
C VAL A 200 7.67 -1.10 7.56
N ILE A 201 6.70 -0.77 6.71
CA ILE A 201 6.65 -1.25 5.32
C ILE A 201 7.83 -0.72 4.52
N TYR A 202 8.15 0.57 4.65
CA TYR A 202 9.29 1.19 3.98
C TYR A 202 10.61 0.52 4.39
N PHE A 203 10.82 0.23 5.67
CA PHE A 203 11.95 -0.54 6.18
C PHE A 203 12.07 -1.91 5.51
N PHE A 204 10.97 -2.65 5.41
CA PHE A 204 10.99 -3.96 4.77
C PHE A 204 11.31 -3.88 3.28
N ILE A 205 10.66 -2.99 2.54
CA ILE A 205 10.79 -2.91 1.09
C ILE A 205 12.14 -2.30 0.70
N LYS A 206 12.48 -1.12 1.23
CA LYS A 206 13.72 -0.40 0.89
C LYS A 206 14.95 -1.01 1.52
N GLY A 207 14.78 -1.69 2.66
CA GLY A 207 15.81 -2.54 3.24
C GLY A 207 16.03 -3.87 2.49
N LYS A 208 15.31 -4.16 1.40
CA LYS A 208 15.40 -5.45 0.68
C LYS A 208 15.14 -6.66 1.61
N ARG A 209 14.16 -6.53 2.50
CA ARG A 209 13.74 -7.54 3.49
C ARG A 209 12.33 -8.09 3.17
N THR A 210 11.95 -8.11 1.90
CA THR A 210 10.62 -8.58 1.46
C THR A 210 10.35 -10.03 1.90
N GLU A 211 11.37 -10.90 1.92
CA GLU A 211 11.20 -12.27 2.43
C GLU A 211 10.84 -12.32 3.92
N ASN A 212 11.42 -11.43 4.75
CA ASN A 212 11.05 -11.33 6.16
C ASN A 212 9.60 -10.83 6.31
N LEU A 213 9.21 -9.82 5.53
CA LEU A 213 7.83 -9.32 5.50
C LEU A 213 6.86 -10.44 5.12
N LYS A 214 7.15 -11.18 4.05
CA LYS A 214 6.35 -12.33 3.61
C LYS A 214 6.18 -13.38 4.70
N GLN A 215 7.25 -13.73 5.41
CA GLN A 215 7.16 -14.68 6.53
C GLN A 215 6.29 -14.15 7.68
N ILE A 216 6.40 -12.87 8.03
CA ILE A 216 5.55 -12.22 9.04
C ILE A 216 4.08 -12.23 8.60
N ILE A 217 3.79 -11.90 7.34
CA ILE A 217 2.43 -11.94 6.78
C ILE A 217 1.87 -13.36 6.85
N ARG A 218 2.65 -14.37 6.47
CA ARG A 218 2.23 -15.78 6.56
C ARG A 218 1.89 -16.19 7.99
N LEU A 219 2.73 -15.85 8.96
CA LEU A 219 2.51 -16.18 10.38
C LEU A 219 1.29 -15.44 10.94
N THR A 220 1.14 -14.16 10.64
CA THR A 220 -0.04 -13.38 11.07
C THR A 220 -1.33 -13.91 10.45
N ASN A 221 -1.31 -14.34 9.19
CA ASN A 221 -2.45 -15.01 8.55
C ASN A 221 -2.78 -16.39 9.17
N GLN A 222 -1.81 -17.03 9.82
CA GLN A 222 -2.02 -18.25 10.61
C GLN A 222 -2.52 -17.97 12.05
N GLY A 223 -2.78 -16.70 12.39
CA GLY A 223 -3.31 -16.29 13.70
C GLY A 223 -2.25 -15.95 14.75
N TYR A 224 -0.97 -15.87 14.37
CA TYR A 224 0.05 -15.34 15.27
C TYR A 224 -0.15 -13.84 15.47
N ASP A 225 0.00 -13.39 16.71
CA ASP A 225 0.15 -11.97 17.01
C ASP A 225 1.38 -11.38 16.28
N THR A 226 1.34 -10.09 15.90
CA THR A 226 2.40 -9.46 15.11
C THR A 226 3.75 -9.47 15.83
N GLU A 227 3.79 -9.23 17.15
CA GLU A 227 5.03 -9.26 17.94
C GLU A 227 5.64 -10.67 17.93
N LYS A 228 4.79 -11.70 18.04
CA LYS A 228 5.21 -13.11 17.97
C LYS A 228 5.73 -13.47 16.58
N ALA A 229 5.04 -13.05 15.52
CA ALA A 229 5.47 -13.28 14.14
C ALA A 229 6.83 -12.62 13.85
N ILE A 230 7.02 -11.38 14.29
CA ILE A 230 8.31 -10.67 14.20
C ILE A 230 9.40 -11.40 14.98
N THR A 231 9.11 -11.81 16.22
CA THR A 231 10.04 -12.56 17.07
C THR A 231 10.52 -13.84 16.41
N GLN A 232 9.62 -14.60 15.75
CA GLN A 232 10.01 -15.81 15.03
C GLN A 232 10.92 -15.55 13.83
N VAL A 233 10.72 -14.44 13.11
CA VAL A 233 11.48 -14.12 11.90
C VAL A 233 12.83 -13.47 12.22
N PHE A 234 12.90 -12.63 13.26
CA PHE A 234 14.11 -11.90 13.64
C PHE A 234 14.87 -12.53 14.82
N GLY A 235 14.35 -13.62 15.40
CA GLY A 235 14.89 -14.29 16.59
C GLY A 235 14.49 -13.62 17.91
N SER A 236 14.28 -12.30 17.91
CA SER A 236 13.70 -11.53 19.02
C SER A 236 13.04 -10.25 18.50
N PHE A 237 12.12 -9.67 19.27
CA PHE A 237 11.54 -8.38 18.92
C PHE A 237 12.57 -7.26 19.02
N GLU A 238 13.49 -7.35 19.98
CA GLU A 238 14.59 -6.40 20.18
C GLU A 238 15.55 -6.39 18.97
N SER A 239 15.84 -7.56 18.38
CA SER A 239 16.66 -7.65 17.16
C SER A 239 15.99 -7.00 15.96
N PHE A 240 14.66 -7.13 15.83
CA PHE A 240 13.90 -6.40 14.83
C PHE A 240 13.99 -4.89 15.05
N GLU A 241 13.72 -4.43 16.27
CA GLU A 241 13.75 -3.01 16.62
C GLU A 241 15.14 -2.39 16.40
N GLN A 242 16.21 -3.09 16.77
CA GLN A 242 17.58 -2.65 16.50
C GLN A 242 17.85 -2.54 14.99
N SER A 243 17.43 -3.53 14.19
CA SER A 243 17.58 -3.48 12.73
C SER A 243 16.82 -2.31 12.11
N TYR A 244 15.60 -2.06 12.60
CA TYR A 244 14.74 -0.95 12.19
C TYR A 244 15.36 0.41 12.53
N LYS A 245 15.85 0.58 13.76
CA LYS A 245 16.54 1.82 14.19
C LYS A 245 17.81 2.07 13.39
N LEU A 246 18.62 1.04 13.17
CA LEU A 246 19.82 1.13 12.35
C LEU A 246 19.47 1.56 10.92
N PHE A 247 18.41 1.02 10.33
CA PHE A 247 17.96 1.44 9.01
C PHE A 247 17.69 2.95 8.95
N TYR A 248 16.91 3.50 9.89
CA TYR A 248 16.59 4.94 9.90
C TYR A 248 17.74 5.85 10.35
N ASN A 249 18.75 5.32 11.02
CA ASN A 249 19.96 6.07 11.36
C ASN A 249 20.91 6.20 10.16
N TYR A 250 20.98 5.18 9.29
CA TYR A 250 21.93 5.12 8.17
C TYR A 250 21.30 5.35 6.79
N HIS A 251 19.98 5.25 6.67
CA HIS A 251 19.24 5.44 5.43
C HIS A 251 18.12 6.46 5.65
N HIS A 252 18.21 7.57 4.91
CA HIS A 252 17.31 8.75 4.92
C HIS A 252 17.40 9.59 6.19
#